data_AF-A0A953R419-F1
#
_entry.id   AF-A0A953R419-F1
#
_cell.length_a   1.000
_cell.length_b   1.000
_cell.length_c   1.000
_cell.angle_alpha   90.00
_cell.angle_beta   90.00
_cell.angle_gamma   90.00
#
_symmetry.space_group_name_H-M   'P 1'
#
loop_
_entity.id
_entity.type
_entity.pdbx_description
1 polymer ?
#
loop_
_entity_poly.entity_id
_entity_poly.type
_entity_poly.pdbx_seq_one_letter_code
_entity_poly.pdbx_strand_id
1 'polypeptide(L)'
;MREWGFAQTDPSQELAQLHYFSIKKHQAGAEIEFLITVKEYITPKEPMMHFFAQSNKQTNQKTAPYTPCGWGKTMLEALSECVRAIHRFPYEGQE
;
A
#
# COMPACT_ATOMS: atom_id res chain seq x y z
N MET A 1 16.97 -16.25 0.54
CA MET A 1 17.46 -14.90 0.23
C MET A 1 17.04 -14.61 -1.20
N ARG A 2 16.47 -13.44 -1.49
CA ARG A 2 16.01 -13.12 -2.86
C ARG A 2 17.20 -12.60 -3.67
N GLU A 3 17.33 -13.03 -4.92
CA GLU A 3 18.48 -12.69 -5.78
C GLU A 3 18.64 -11.18 -5.97
N TRP A 4 17.53 -10.44 -6.10
CA TRP A 4 17.57 -8.98 -6.21
C TRP A 4 18.06 -8.27 -4.94
N GLY A 5 18.08 -8.97 -3.79
CA GLY A 5 18.60 -8.42 -2.54
C GLY A 5 20.10 -8.10 -2.59
N PHE A 6 20.87 -8.81 -3.43
CA PHE A 6 22.29 -8.53 -3.63
C PHE A 6 22.55 -7.17 -4.29
N ALA A 7 21.54 -6.54 -4.89
CA ALA A 7 21.64 -5.20 -5.44
C ALA A 7 21.66 -4.12 -4.34
N GLN A 8 21.24 -4.42 -3.11
CA GLN A 8 21.30 -3.46 -2.01
C GLN A 8 22.72 -3.41 -1.44
N THR A 9 23.40 -2.29 -1.65
CA THR A 9 24.75 -2.03 -1.10
C THR A 9 24.70 -1.29 0.23
N ASP A 10 23.61 -0.57 0.53
CA ASP A 10 23.37 0.12 1.79
C ASP A 10 21.92 -0.11 2.28
N PRO A 11 21.72 -0.71 3.47
CA PRO A 11 20.40 -0.87 4.09
C PRO A 11 19.57 0.42 4.21
N SER A 12 20.23 1.58 4.37
CA SER A 12 19.56 2.88 4.53
C SER A 12 18.76 3.32 3.30
N GLN A 13 19.06 2.74 2.13
CA GLN A 13 18.36 3.02 0.87
C GLN A 13 16.97 2.40 0.79
N GLU A 14 16.64 1.48 1.71
CA GLU A 14 15.33 0.81 1.77
C GLU A 14 14.90 0.22 0.42
N LEU A 15 15.81 -0.54 -0.23
CA LEU A 15 15.53 -1.18 -1.50
C LEU A 15 14.32 -2.10 -1.38
N ALA A 16 13.34 -1.89 -2.26
CA ALA A 16 12.11 -2.67 -2.28
C ALA A 16 11.75 -3.15 -3.69
N GLN A 17 11.21 -4.36 -3.76
CA GLN A 17 10.50 -4.85 -4.93
C GLN A 17 9.05 -4.35 -4.90
N LEU A 18 8.56 -3.84 -6.02
CA LEU A 18 7.19 -3.31 -6.13
C LEU A 18 6.26 -4.34 -6.77
N HIS A 19 5.10 -4.53 -6.17
CA HIS A 19 4.00 -5.32 -6.70
C HIS A 19 2.77 -4.41 -6.86
N TYR A 20 2.14 -4.45 -8.03
CA TYR A 20 1.00 -3.59 -8.35
C TYR A 20 -0.29 -4.41 -8.38
N PHE A 21 -1.33 -3.86 -7.75
CA PHE A 21 -2.68 -4.43 -7.72
C PHE A 21 -3.69 -3.33 -8.00
N SER A 22 -4.88 -3.66 -8.49
CA SER A 22 -5.98 -2.70 -8.55
C SER A 22 -7.26 -3.26 -7.93
N ILE A 23 -8.10 -2.36 -7.42
CA ILE A 23 -9.44 -2.66 -6.93
C ILE A 23 -10.42 -1.57 -7.38
N LYS A 24 -11.63 -1.99 -7.72
CA LYS A 24 -12.73 -1.11 -8.09
C LYS A 24 -13.67 -0.94 -6.90
N LYS A 25 -13.78 0.28 -6.38
CA LYS A 25 -14.73 0.66 -5.33
C LYS A 25 -15.97 1.26 -5.97
N HIS A 26 -17.13 0.69 -5.70
CA HIS A 26 -18.41 1.26 -6.10
C HIS A 26 -18.89 2.25 -5.05
N GLN A 27 -19.12 3.51 -5.44
CA GLN A 27 -19.57 4.57 -4.54
C GLN A 27 -20.46 5.57 -5.29
N ALA A 28 -21.62 5.91 -4.72
CA ALA A 28 -22.55 6.90 -5.29
C ALA A 28 -22.90 6.66 -6.78
N GLY A 29 -22.99 5.38 -7.19
CA GLY A 29 -23.28 4.99 -8.58
C GLY A 29 -22.08 5.06 -9.53
N ALA A 30 -20.89 5.46 -9.06
CA ALA A 30 -19.65 5.48 -9.82
C ALA A 30 -18.72 4.31 -9.42
N GLU A 31 -17.91 3.86 -10.37
CA GLU A 31 -16.81 2.94 -10.14
C GLU A 31 -15.50 3.73 -10.04
N ILE A 32 -14.79 3.56 -8.92
CA ILE A 32 -13.55 4.26 -8.62
C ILE A 32 -12.44 3.24 -8.53
N GLU A 33 -11.49 3.31 -9.47
CA GLU A 33 -10.31 2.42 -9.45
C GLU A 33 -9.22 2.98 -8.52
N PHE A 34 -8.73 2.11 -7.64
CA PHE A 34 -7.56 2.33 -6.80
C PHE A 34 -6.44 1.43 -7.29
N LEU A 35 -5.28 2.02 -7.58
CA LEU A 35 -4.02 1.29 -7.74
C LEU A 35 -3.37 1.16 -6.37
N ILE A 36 -2.95 -0.05 -6.01
CA ILE A 36 -2.26 -0.36 -4.78
C ILE A 36 -0.84 -0.81 -5.13
N THR A 37 0.15 -0.17 -4.52
CA THR A 37 1.54 -0.59 -4.60
C THR A 37 1.92 -1.27 -3.30
N VAL A 38 2.36 -2.53 -3.36
CA VAL A 38 3.00 -3.22 -2.25
C VAL A 38 4.51 -3.14 -2.43
N LYS A 39 5.19 -2.50 -1.47
CA LYS A 39 6.64 -2.47 -1.34
C LYS A 39 7.06 -3.64 -0.48
N GLU A 40 7.91 -4.50 -1.02
CA GLU A 40 8.58 -5.52 -0.24
C GLU A 40 10.05 -5.16 -0.03
N TYR A 41 10.41 -4.87 1.22
CA TYR A 41 11.75 -4.46 1.59
C TYR A 41 12.67 -5.67 1.81
N ILE A 42 13.90 -5.60 1.27
CA ILE A 42 14.91 -6.65 1.51
C ILE A 42 15.46 -6.59 2.94
N THR A 43 15.68 -5.38 3.43
CA THR A 43 16.20 -5.11 4.79
C THR A 43 15.22 -4.14 5.47
N PRO A 44 14.17 -4.64 6.14
CA PRO A 44 13.21 -3.76 6.78
C PRO A 44 13.82 -3.12 8.03
N LYS A 45 13.44 -1.86 8.30
CA LYS A 45 13.83 -1.16 9.54
C LYS A 45 13.32 -1.87 10.80
N GLU A 46 12.12 -2.44 10.71
CA GLU A 46 11.50 -3.22 11.79
C GLU A 46 11.28 -4.67 11.32
N PRO A 47 11.66 -5.70 12.10
CA PRO A 47 11.60 -7.09 11.67
C PRO A 47 10.22 -7.60 11.21
N MET A 48 9.12 -6.94 11.62
CA MET A 48 7.76 -7.34 11.23
C MET A 48 7.21 -6.55 10.04
N MET A 49 7.94 -5.56 9.53
CA MET A 49 7.50 -4.60 8.51
C MET A 49 8.15 -4.87 7.15
N HIS A 50 8.03 -6.10 6.66
CA HIS A 50 8.60 -6.49 5.36
C HIS A 50 7.77 -5.98 4.17
N PHE A 51 6.45 -5.88 4.35
CA PHE A 51 5.53 -5.48 3.29
C PHE A 51 4.74 -4.24 3.68
N PHE A 52 4.75 -3.23 2.82
CA PHE A 52 3.95 -2.02 2.93
C PHE A 52 3.08 -1.84 1.71
N ALA A 53 1.76 -1.90 1.88
CA ALA A 53 0.80 -1.60 0.84
C ALA A 53 0.28 -0.17 0.98
N GLN A 54 0.13 0.54 -0.13
CA GLN A 54 -0.42 1.89 -0.16
C GLN A 54 -1.20 2.12 -1.46
N SER A 55 -2.34 2.81 -1.38
CA SER A 55 -3.09 3.22 -2.56
C SER A 55 -2.59 4.52 -3.18
N ASN A 56 -2.78 4.68 -4.49
CA ASN A 56 -2.45 5.89 -5.24
C ASN A 56 -3.41 7.07 -4.98
N LYS A 57 -4.57 6.79 -4.37
CA LYS A 57 -5.63 7.76 -4.08
C LYS A 57 -5.85 7.91 -2.58
N GLN A 58 -6.28 9.09 -2.16
CA GLN A 58 -6.68 9.38 -0.78
C GLN A 58 -8.19 9.22 -0.61
N THR A 59 -8.61 8.76 0.57
CA THR A 59 -10.00 8.78 1.03
C THR A 59 -10.14 9.88 2.10
N ASN A 60 -11.35 10.38 2.34
CA ASN A 60 -11.57 11.49 3.27
C ASN A 60 -12.20 11.02 4.60
N GLN A 61 -11.57 11.37 5.71
CA GLN A 61 -12.10 11.15 7.06
C GLN A 61 -13.05 12.28 7.52
N LYS A 62 -13.63 13.04 6.58
CA LYS A 62 -14.37 14.32 6.76
C LYS A 62 -13.54 15.49 7.31
N THR A 63 -12.39 15.21 7.92
CA THR A 63 -11.55 16.18 8.64
C THR A 63 -10.15 16.28 8.04
N ALA A 64 -9.62 15.18 7.50
CA ALA A 64 -8.32 15.15 6.85
C ALA A 64 -8.28 14.09 5.73
N PRO A 65 -7.51 14.34 4.67
CA PRO A 65 -7.20 13.33 3.67
C PRO A 65 -6.40 12.20 4.33
N TYR A 66 -6.73 10.97 3.98
CA TYR A 66 -6.06 9.77 4.44
C TYR A 66 -5.65 8.95 3.22
N THR A 67 -4.40 8.51 3.17
CA THR A 67 -3.94 7.57 2.15
C THR A 67 -4.11 6.15 2.71
N PRO A 68 -5.06 5.34 2.20
CA PRO A 68 -5.16 3.94 2.56
C PRO A 68 -3.83 3.22 2.45
N CYS A 69 -3.45 2.54 3.54
CA CYS A 69 -2.21 1.80 3.62
C CYS A 69 -2.33 0.63 4.61
N GLY A 70 -1.34 -0.26 4.58
CA GLY A 70 -1.28 -1.41 5.46
C GLY A 70 0.12 -2.01 5.54
N TRP A 71 0.52 -2.45 6.73
CA TRP A 71 1.74 -3.23 6.95
C TRP A 71 1.41 -4.71 7.12
N GLY A 72 2.34 -5.58 6.75
CA GLY A 72 2.18 -7.02 6.94
C GLY A 72 3.51 -7.76 6.97
N LYS A 73 3.48 -8.95 7.57
CA LYS A 73 4.58 -9.93 7.49
C LYS A 73 4.59 -10.64 6.15
N THR A 74 3.46 -10.62 5.44
CA THR A 74 3.30 -11.13 4.08
C THR A 74 2.68 -10.08 3.16
N MET A 75 2.87 -10.24 1.86
CA MET A 75 2.22 -9.41 0.84
C MET A 75 0.69 -9.42 0.98
N LEU A 76 0.11 -10.60 1.27
CA LEU A 76 -1.33 -10.76 1.42
C LEU A 76 -1.87 -9.98 2.62
N GLU A 77 -1.17 -10.02 3.76
CA GLU A 77 -1.55 -9.26 4.95
C GLU A 77 -1.54 -7.76 4.67
N ALA A 78 -0.43 -7.23 4.12
CA ALA A 78 -0.31 -5.81 3.81
C ALA A 78 -1.39 -5.35 2.82
N LEU A 79 -1.61 -6.13 1.75
CA LEU A 79 -2.65 -5.85 0.75
C LEU A 79 -4.05 -5.87 1.38
N SER A 80 -4.35 -6.86 2.23
CA SER A 80 -5.65 -6.97 2.91
C SER A 80 -5.93 -5.78 3.82
N GLU A 81 -4.92 -5.33 4.58
CA GLU A 81 -5.02 -4.14 5.42
C GLU A 81 -5.27 -2.87 4.59
N CYS A 82 -4.53 -2.69 3.49
CA CYS A 82 -4.75 -1.55 2.60
C CYS A 82 -6.14 -1.57 1.96
N VAL A 83 -6.64 -2.74 1.53
CA VAL A 83 -7.99 -2.87 0.98
C VAL A 83 -9.04 -2.54 2.04
N ARG A 84 -8.89 -3.02 3.28
CA ARG A 84 -9.77 -2.63 4.40
C ARG A 84 -9.77 -1.12 4.62
N ALA A 85 -8.59 -0.49 4.55
CA ALA A 85 -8.43 0.95 4.66
C ALA A 85 -9.13 1.73 3.52
N ILE A 86 -9.11 1.22 2.28
CA ILE A 86 -9.85 1.81 1.14
C ILE A 86 -11.36 1.80 1.40
N HIS A 87 -11.88 0.74 2.01
CA HIS A 87 -13.31 0.64 2.30
C HIS A 87 -13.76 1.45 3.52
N ARG A 88 -12.83 1.85 4.39
CA ARG A 88 -13.13 2.55 5.65
C ARG A 88 -13.74 3.94 5.47
N PHE A 89 -13.33 4.67 4.43
CA PHE A 89 -13.72 6.06 4.21
C PHE A 89 -14.15 6.31 2.76
N PRO A 90 -15.07 7.27 2.51
CA PRO A 90 -15.46 7.62 1.14
C PRO A 90 -14.29 8.26 0.37
N TYR A 91 -14.30 8.08 -0.94
CA TYR A 91 -13.44 8.83 -1.86
C TYR A 91 -14.18 10.09 -2.30
N GLU A 92 -13.59 11.27 -2.12
CA GLU A 92 -14.23 12.55 -2.45
C GLU A 92 -13.69 13.21 -3.73
N GLY A 93 -12.77 12.54 -4.45
CA GLY A 93 -12.10 13.10 -5.62
C GLY A 93 -10.69 13.62 -5.30
N GLN A 94 -9.91 13.90 -6.34
CA GLN A 94 -8.80 14.85 -6.23
C GLN A 94 -9.40 16.24 -6.46
N GLU A 95 -9.15 17.20 -5.57
CA GLU A 95 -9.32 18.62 -5.92
C GLU A 95 -8.45 18.98 -7.14
#